data_AF-A0AAV8BQV9-F1
#
_entry.id   AF-A0AAV8BQV9-F1
#
_cell.length_a   1.000
_cell.length_b   1.000
_cell.length_c   1.000
_cell.angle_alpha   90.00
_cell.angle_beta   90.00
_cell.angle_gamma   90.00
#
_symmetry.space_group_name_H-M   'P 1'
#
loop_
_entity.id
_entity.type
_entity.pdbx_description
1 polymer ?
#
loop_
_entity_poly.entity_id
_entity_poly.type
_entity_poly.pdbx_seq_one_letter_code
_entity_poly.pdbx_strand_id
1 'polypeptide(L)'
;MDEGFGAIVMSCKKLTRLSVSGLLTDKAFEYNGRYGKLLGTLSVAFAAESDLGLKCVFEGRTRLLKLEIRDCPFGDSALISGLPLFYNMRFLWMSSCNLSVRGCREVAQSKPNLVVEVIEDGDMENEGEEEMVVDRLYMYRSLVEPRTDAPPFVKIL
;
A
#
# COMPACT_ATOMS: atom_id res chain seq x y z
N MET A 1 -19.90 -8.96 3.23
CA MET A 1 -20.05 -8.10 2.03
C MET A 1 -19.13 -8.56 0.89
N ASP A 2 -18.14 -9.39 1.20
CA ASP A 2 -17.11 -9.88 0.28
C ASP A 2 -17.66 -10.49 -1.00
N GLU A 3 -18.68 -11.35 -0.94
CA GLU A 3 -19.27 -11.98 -2.12
C GLU A 3 -19.84 -10.97 -3.11
N GLY A 4 -20.45 -9.89 -2.62
CA GLY A 4 -20.99 -8.83 -3.46
C GLY A 4 -19.89 -8.09 -4.21
N PHE A 5 -18.79 -7.74 -3.51
CA PHE A 5 -17.61 -7.15 -4.15
C PHE A 5 -16.90 -8.13 -5.09
N GLY A 6 -16.80 -9.39 -4.68
CA GLY A 6 -16.29 -10.49 -5.48
C GLY A 6 -17.04 -10.61 -6.80
N ALA A 7 -18.37 -10.55 -6.77
CA ALA A 7 -19.21 -10.60 -7.96
C ALA A 7 -18.90 -9.48 -8.97
N ILE A 8 -18.59 -8.27 -8.48
CA ILE A 8 -18.18 -7.14 -9.33
C ILE A 8 -16.88 -7.46 -10.06
N VAL A 9 -15.82 -7.82 -9.32
CA VAL A 9 -14.52 -8.11 -9.96
C VAL A 9 -14.53 -9.39 -10.80
N MET A 10 -15.39 -10.36 -10.46
CA MET A 10 -15.63 -11.55 -11.26
C MET A 10 -16.36 -11.23 -12.56
N SER A 11 -17.34 -10.32 -12.57
CA SER A 11 -18.17 -10.06 -13.75
C SER A 11 -17.60 -8.97 -14.64
N CYS A 12 -17.04 -7.91 -14.05
CA CYS A 12 -16.52 -6.75 -14.76
C CYS A 12 -15.09 -6.99 -15.25
N LYS A 13 -14.91 -7.82 -16.28
CA LYS A 13 -13.57 -8.21 -16.81
C LYS A 13 -12.72 -7.04 -17.33
N LYS A 14 -13.33 -5.89 -17.59
CA LYS A 14 -12.68 -4.64 -18.03
C LYS A 14 -12.51 -3.61 -16.91
N LEU A 15 -12.73 -3.98 -15.66
CA LEU A 15 -12.61 -3.08 -14.52
C LEU A 15 -11.15 -2.63 -14.35
N THR A 16 -10.93 -1.31 -14.39
CA THR A 16 -9.61 -0.70 -14.26
C THR A 16 -9.43 0.11 -12.97
N ARG A 17 -10.54 0.50 -12.33
CA ARG A 17 -10.54 1.25 -11.08
C ARG A 17 -11.58 0.68 -10.14
N LEU A 18 -11.19 0.49 -8.89
CA LEU A 18 -12.08 0.06 -7.81
C LEU A 18 -11.75 0.84 -6.55
N SER A 19 -12.79 1.25 -5.83
CA SER A 19 -12.68 1.81 -4.49
C SER A 19 -13.58 0.99 -3.57
N VAL A 20 -13.04 0.55 -2.45
CA VAL A 20 -13.75 -0.33 -1.50
C VAL A 20 -13.70 0.22 -0.09
N SER A 21 -14.78 0.03 0.65
CA SER A 21 -14.85 0.36 2.06
C SER A 21 -15.94 -0.44 2.78
N GLY A 22 -15.91 -0.45 4.10
CA GLY A 22 -16.90 -1.13 4.94
C GLY A 22 -16.45 -2.52 5.35
N LEU A 23 -17.39 -3.33 5.86
CA LEU A 23 -17.10 -4.63 6.47
C LEU A 23 -16.69 -5.69 5.42
N LEU A 24 -15.45 -5.59 4.97
CA LEU A 24 -14.79 -6.48 4.02
C LEU A 24 -13.66 -7.22 4.71
N THR A 25 -13.63 -8.53 4.52
CA THR A 25 -12.56 -9.40 5.01
C THR A 25 -11.45 -9.53 3.98
N ASP A 26 -10.36 -10.24 4.33
CA ASP A 26 -9.28 -10.59 3.40
C ASP A 26 -9.80 -11.33 2.15
N LYS A 27 -10.95 -12.01 2.25
CA LYS A 27 -11.61 -12.71 1.14
C LYS A 27 -11.97 -11.78 -0.02
N ALA A 28 -12.38 -10.54 0.26
CA ALA A 28 -12.67 -9.55 -0.78
C ALA A 28 -11.42 -9.23 -1.62
N PHE A 29 -10.26 -9.21 -0.97
CA PHE A 29 -8.97 -8.93 -1.60
C PHE A 29 -8.40 -10.16 -2.32
N GLU A 30 -8.70 -11.38 -1.85
CA GLU A 30 -8.47 -12.61 -2.61
C GLU A 30 -9.21 -12.55 -3.97
N TYR A 31 -10.47 -12.11 -3.99
CA TYR A 31 -11.20 -11.93 -5.24
C TYR A 31 -10.57 -10.88 -6.14
N ASN A 32 -10.09 -9.75 -5.58
CA ASN A 32 -9.37 -8.74 -6.34
C ASN A 32 -8.11 -9.32 -6.99
N GLY A 33 -7.27 -10.03 -6.23
CA GLY A 33 -6.08 -10.68 -6.74
C GLY A 33 -6.39 -11.73 -7.82
N ARG A 34 -7.43 -12.54 -7.60
CA ARG A 34 -7.82 -13.63 -8.50
C ARG A 34 -8.43 -13.15 -9.80
N TYR A 35 -9.32 -12.15 -9.76
CA TYR A 35 -10.15 -11.76 -10.91
C TYR A 35 -9.85 -10.37 -11.47
N GLY A 36 -9.29 -9.47 -10.65
CA GLY A 36 -9.01 -8.07 -10.96
C GLY A 36 -7.83 -7.82 -11.90
N LYS A 37 -7.64 -8.60 -12.97
CA LYS A 37 -6.40 -8.59 -13.76
C LYS A 37 -6.09 -7.26 -14.47
N LEU A 38 -7.11 -6.43 -14.71
CA LEU A 38 -6.95 -5.11 -15.34
C LEU A 38 -7.02 -3.94 -14.36
N LEU A 39 -7.13 -4.20 -13.05
CA LEU A 39 -7.13 -3.16 -12.03
C LEU A 39 -5.82 -2.39 -12.06
N GLY A 40 -5.92 -1.12 -12.41
CA GLY A 40 -4.83 -0.14 -12.42
C GLY A 40 -4.90 0.86 -11.27
N THR A 41 -6.05 1.02 -10.63
CA THR A 41 -6.23 1.88 -9.45
C THR A 41 -7.09 1.17 -8.43
N LEU A 42 -6.57 1.02 -7.21
CA LEU A 42 -7.29 0.48 -6.08
C LEU A 42 -7.21 1.47 -4.90
N SER A 43 -8.37 1.88 -4.40
CA SER A 43 -8.48 2.67 -3.17
C SER A 43 -9.21 1.86 -2.09
N VAL A 44 -8.70 1.82 -0.87
CA VAL A 44 -9.20 0.97 0.22
C VAL A 44 -9.34 1.79 1.49
N ALA A 45 -10.47 1.67 2.20
CA ALA A 45 -10.66 2.31 3.50
C ALA A 45 -11.46 1.41 4.46
N PHE A 46 -11.02 1.28 5.71
CA PHE A 46 -11.75 0.55 6.78
C PHE A 46 -12.13 -0.89 6.37
N ALA A 47 -11.17 -1.65 5.84
CA ALA A 47 -11.39 -2.98 5.28
C ALA A 47 -10.21 -3.91 5.59
N ALA A 48 -10.39 -5.20 5.29
CA ALA A 48 -9.47 -6.31 5.57
C ALA A 48 -9.37 -6.68 7.05
N GLU A 49 -8.73 -7.82 7.32
CA GLU A 49 -8.50 -8.36 8.65
C GLU A 49 -6.99 -8.54 8.92
N SER A 50 -6.18 -8.74 7.88
CA SER A 50 -4.74 -8.94 8.02
C SER A 50 -3.95 -8.62 6.76
N ASP A 51 -2.62 -8.75 6.85
CA ASP A 51 -1.69 -8.68 5.72
C ASP A 51 -2.04 -9.60 4.55
N LEU A 52 -2.76 -10.70 4.79
CA LEU A 52 -3.14 -11.64 3.76
C LEU A 52 -3.96 -10.97 2.66
N GLY A 53 -4.84 -10.03 3.02
CA GLY A 53 -5.66 -9.32 2.04
C GLY A 53 -4.81 -8.64 0.97
N LEU A 54 -3.89 -7.78 1.38
CA LEU A 54 -3.05 -7.04 0.43
C LEU A 54 -2.02 -7.95 -0.28
N LYS A 55 -1.50 -8.99 0.39
CA LYS A 55 -0.66 -10.02 -0.25
C LYS A 55 -1.37 -10.67 -1.43
N CYS A 56 -2.63 -11.07 -1.27
CA CYS A 56 -3.41 -11.66 -2.35
C CYS A 56 -3.56 -10.71 -3.55
N VAL A 57 -3.71 -9.40 -3.32
CA VAL A 57 -3.78 -8.40 -4.39
C VAL A 57 -2.48 -8.35 -5.18
N PHE A 58 -1.33 -8.34 -4.50
CA PHE A 58 -0.02 -8.28 -5.15
C PHE A 58 0.32 -9.60 -5.88
N GLU A 59 0.13 -10.75 -5.24
CA GLU A 59 0.33 -12.07 -5.85
C GLU A 59 -0.59 -12.30 -7.06
N GLY A 60 -1.76 -11.67 -7.04
CA GLY A 60 -2.73 -11.65 -8.13
C GLY A 60 -2.21 -11.09 -9.45
N ARG A 61 -1.05 -10.42 -9.46
CA ARG A 61 -0.42 -9.82 -10.66
C ARG A 61 -1.38 -8.90 -11.40
N THR A 62 -2.06 -8.06 -10.64
CA THR A 62 -2.89 -6.97 -11.15
C THR A 62 -2.01 -5.95 -11.90
N ARG A 63 -2.61 -5.12 -12.77
CA ARG A 63 -1.90 -4.05 -13.48
C ARG A 63 -1.84 -2.77 -12.66
N LEU A 64 -1.70 -2.89 -11.34
CA LEU A 64 -1.80 -1.76 -10.43
C LEU A 64 -0.75 -0.71 -10.76
N LEU A 65 -1.23 0.51 -10.95
CA LEU A 65 -0.43 1.72 -11.12
C LEU A 65 -0.58 2.66 -9.93
N LYS A 66 -1.72 2.61 -9.23
CA LYS A 66 -2.03 3.46 -8.09
C LYS A 66 -2.67 2.62 -7.00
N LEU A 67 -2.14 2.71 -5.80
CA LEU A 67 -2.70 2.08 -4.61
C LEU A 67 -2.80 3.11 -3.51
N GLU A 68 -4.00 3.26 -2.95
CA GLU A 68 -4.32 4.19 -1.88
C GLU A 68 -5.03 3.40 -0.77
N ILE A 69 -4.48 3.39 0.43
CA ILE A 69 -5.04 2.61 1.54
C ILE A 69 -5.08 3.50 2.77
N ARG A 70 -6.20 3.47 3.49
CA ARG A 70 -6.30 4.11 4.80
C ARG A 70 -7.03 3.24 5.80
N ASP A 71 -6.64 3.33 7.07
CA ASP A 71 -7.36 2.70 8.18
C ASP A 71 -7.59 1.19 7.95
N CYS A 72 -6.54 0.49 7.51
CA CYS A 72 -6.58 -0.94 7.22
C CYS A 72 -5.49 -1.66 8.03
N PRO A 73 -5.73 -2.92 8.47
CA PRO A 73 -4.79 -3.68 9.29
C PRO A 73 -3.65 -4.30 8.46
N PHE A 74 -3.10 -3.55 7.51
CA PHE A 74 -1.94 -3.96 6.72
C PHE A 74 -0.67 -3.41 7.34
N GLY A 75 0.32 -4.26 7.51
CA GLY A 75 1.64 -3.98 8.02
C GLY A 75 2.76 -4.42 7.08
N ASP A 76 3.94 -4.62 7.67
CA ASP A 76 5.18 -4.78 6.92
C ASP A 76 5.18 -6.00 6.00
N SER A 77 4.58 -7.11 6.41
CA SER A 77 4.59 -8.33 5.60
C SER A 77 3.77 -8.15 4.33
N ALA A 78 2.66 -7.40 4.41
CA ALA A 78 1.91 -6.99 3.23
C ALA A 78 2.71 -6.04 2.34
N LEU A 79 3.33 -5.01 2.92
CA LEU A 79 4.15 -4.06 2.17
C LEU A 79 5.30 -4.75 1.42
N ILE A 80 6.09 -5.58 2.10
CA ILE A 80 7.24 -6.29 1.53
C ILE A 80 6.81 -7.23 0.40
N SER A 81 5.64 -7.86 0.48
CA SER A 81 5.13 -8.72 -0.60
C SER A 81 4.90 -7.99 -1.93
N GLY A 82 4.75 -6.66 -1.89
CA GLY A 82 4.60 -5.82 -3.08
C GLY A 82 5.90 -5.44 -3.80
N LEU A 83 7.07 -5.77 -3.24
CA LEU A 83 8.39 -5.41 -3.79
C LEU A 83 8.54 -5.68 -5.30
N PRO A 84 8.10 -6.81 -5.86
CA PRO A 84 8.22 -7.05 -7.31
C PRO A 84 7.44 -6.06 -8.18
N LEU A 85 6.43 -5.39 -7.63
CA LEU A 85 5.48 -4.55 -8.36
C LEU A 85 5.79 -3.05 -8.29
N PHE A 86 6.45 -2.58 -7.24
CA PHE A 86 6.57 -1.13 -6.97
C PHE A 86 7.20 -0.30 -8.10
N TYR A 87 8.15 -0.84 -8.86
CA TYR A 87 8.73 -0.12 -10.02
C TYR A 87 7.81 0.01 -11.24
N ASN A 88 6.73 -0.78 -11.27
CA ASN A 88 5.68 -0.67 -12.28
C ASN A 88 4.54 0.26 -11.83
N MET A 89 4.51 0.62 -10.54
CA MET A 89 3.52 1.52 -9.98
C MET A 89 3.94 2.97 -10.16
N ARG A 90 2.94 3.84 -10.30
CA ARG A 90 3.13 5.29 -10.28
C ARG A 90 3.30 5.78 -8.85
N PHE A 91 2.47 5.31 -7.93
CA PHE A 91 2.65 5.54 -6.50
C PHE A 91 1.87 4.53 -5.66
N LEU A 92 2.27 4.41 -4.40
CA LEU A 92 1.54 3.77 -3.32
C LEU A 92 1.42 4.78 -2.17
N TRP A 93 0.23 4.90 -1.62
CA TRP A 93 -0.05 5.71 -0.43
C TRP A 93 -0.76 4.84 0.61
N MET A 94 -0.27 4.88 1.85
CA MET A 94 -0.86 4.21 3.00
C MET A 94 -0.94 5.19 4.17
N SER A 95 -2.06 5.23 4.89
CA SER A 95 -2.19 6.02 6.13
C SER A 95 -2.92 5.24 7.21
N SER A 96 -2.57 5.46 8.47
CA SER A 96 -3.23 4.79 9.60
C SER A 96 -3.30 3.27 9.40
N CYS A 97 -2.17 2.70 8.97
CA CYS A 97 -1.96 1.27 8.77
C CYS A 97 -0.92 0.78 9.79
N ASN A 98 -0.71 -0.53 9.89
CA ASN A 98 0.21 -1.12 10.88
C ASN A 98 1.65 -1.25 10.33
N LEU A 99 2.11 -0.23 9.62
CA LEU A 99 3.44 -0.19 9.01
C LEU A 99 4.46 0.28 10.04
N SER A 100 5.62 -0.39 10.13
CA SER A 100 6.74 0.10 10.94
C SER A 100 7.72 0.92 10.09
N VAL A 101 8.48 1.80 10.74
CA VAL A 101 9.61 2.49 10.11
C VAL A 101 10.64 1.49 9.59
N ARG A 102 10.88 0.39 10.33
CA ARG A 102 11.77 -0.69 9.91
C ARG A 102 11.31 -1.34 8.60
N GLY A 103 10.03 -1.66 8.47
CA GLY A 103 9.46 -2.23 7.25
C GLY A 103 9.59 -1.27 6.06
N CYS A 104 9.36 0.03 6.27
CA CYS A 104 9.56 1.05 5.25
C CYS A 104 11.03 1.15 4.81
N ARG A 105 11.98 1.09 5.76
CA ARG A 105 13.42 1.10 5.49
C ARG A 105 13.87 -0.14 4.71
N GLU A 106 13.33 -1.31 5.02
CA GLU A 106 13.60 -2.55 4.26
C GLU A 106 13.19 -2.40 2.79
N VAL A 107 12.05 -1.75 2.52
CA VAL A 107 11.61 -1.46 1.16
C VAL A 107 12.56 -0.49 0.45
N ALA A 108 12.96 0.60 1.10
CA ALA A 108 13.90 1.59 0.55
C ALA A 108 15.24 0.93 0.19
N GLN A 109 15.80 0.12 1.08
CA GLN A 109 17.05 -0.63 0.85
C GLN A 109 16.93 -1.64 -0.29
N SER A 110 15.77 -2.29 -0.41
CA SER A 110 15.51 -3.27 -1.48
C SER A 110 15.28 -2.63 -2.85
N LYS A 111 14.91 -1.35 -2.91
CA LYS A 111 14.49 -0.64 -4.12
C LYS A 111 15.09 0.78 -4.19
N PRO A 112 16.37 0.93 -4.56
CA PRO A 112 17.07 2.22 -4.49
C PRO A 112 16.51 3.34 -5.37
N ASN A 113 15.73 3.03 -6.40
CA ASN A 113 15.07 4.05 -7.25
C ASN A 113 13.59 4.28 -6.88
N LEU A 114 13.17 3.76 -5.73
CA LEU A 114 11.87 4.01 -5.14
C LEU A 114 12.07 5.01 -4.00
N VAL A 115 11.48 6.19 -4.14
CA VAL A 115 11.44 7.16 -3.05
C VAL A 115 10.41 6.66 -2.03
N VAL A 116 10.84 6.57 -0.77
CA VAL A 116 10.01 6.13 0.36
C VAL A 116 9.92 7.28 1.35
N GLU A 117 8.80 8.00 1.33
CA GLU A 117 8.55 9.13 2.23
C GLU A 117 7.65 8.68 3.39
N VAL A 118 8.17 8.79 4.60
CA VAL A 118 7.41 8.68 5.85
C VAL A 118 6.97 10.08 6.23
N ILE A 119 5.67 10.27 6.48
CA ILE A 119 5.05 11.56 6.77
C ILE A 119 4.32 11.43 8.10
N GLU A 120 4.76 12.20 9.10
CA GLU A 120 4.24 12.15 10.47
C GLU A 120 3.56 13.47 10.83
N ASP A 121 2.52 13.43 11.68
CA ASP A 121 1.81 14.65 12.09
C ASP A 121 2.42 15.32 13.35
N GLY A 122 3.49 14.75 13.93
CA GLY A 122 4.13 15.24 15.17
C GLY A 122 5.66 15.12 15.20
N ASP A 123 6.28 15.69 16.24
CA ASP A 123 7.72 15.69 16.43
C ASP A 123 8.22 14.29 16.86
N MET A 124 8.94 13.59 15.99
CA MET A 124 9.62 12.31 16.26
C MET A 124 10.85 12.43 17.16
N GLU A 125 10.87 13.44 18.04
CA GLU A 125 11.93 13.60 19.00
C GLU A 125 11.61 12.70 20.21
N ASN A 126 12.21 11.51 20.27
CA ASN A 126 12.45 10.68 21.49
C ASN A 126 11.74 9.33 21.68
N GLU A 127 11.35 8.59 20.64
CA GLU A 127 10.96 7.17 20.84
C GLU A 127 11.75 6.23 19.93
N GLY A 128 11.96 4.99 20.38
CA GLY A 128 12.78 4.00 19.67
C GLY A 128 12.28 3.78 18.24
N GLU A 129 13.01 4.36 17.28
CA GLU A 129 12.51 4.66 15.92
C GLU A 129 12.08 3.43 15.10
N GLU A 130 12.47 2.21 15.45
CA GLU A 130 12.32 1.06 14.55
C GLU A 130 10.97 0.33 14.67
N GLU A 131 10.34 0.35 15.84
CA GLU A 131 9.02 -0.30 16.07
C GLU A 131 7.85 0.70 16.04
N MET A 132 8.12 1.99 15.83
CA MET A 132 7.07 3.00 15.69
C MET A 132 6.22 2.74 14.45
N VAL A 133 4.90 2.87 14.63
CA VAL A 133 3.92 2.79 13.56
C VAL A 133 3.95 4.10 12.77
N VAL A 134 4.09 3.99 11.46
CA VAL A 134 4.11 5.11 10.52
C VAL A 134 2.70 5.67 10.36
N ASP A 135 2.55 6.99 10.56
CA ASP A 135 1.30 7.71 10.32
C ASP A 135 0.87 7.60 8.86
N ARG A 136 1.78 7.96 7.95
CA ARG A 136 1.56 7.91 6.50
C ARG A 136 2.83 7.53 5.76
N LEU A 137 2.67 6.66 4.79
CA LEU A 137 3.70 6.24 3.85
C LEU A 137 3.31 6.71 2.44
N TYR A 138 4.22 7.37 1.76
CA TYR A 138 4.10 7.69 0.34
C TYR A 138 5.32 7.15 -0.42
N MET A 139 5.06 6.28 -1.40
CA MET A 139 6.11 5.69 -2.22
C MET A 139 5.87 5.97 -3.69
N TYR A 140 6.93 6.31 -4.41
CA TYR A 140 6.87 6.50 -5.85
C TYR A 140 8.23 6.23 -6.50
N ARG A 141 8.20 5.72 -7.73
CA ARG A 141 9.43 5.52 -8.50
C ARG A 141 9.95 6.88 -8.98
N SER A 142 11.24 7.11 -8.79
CA SER A 142 11.94 8.27 -9.34
C SER A 142 13.06 7.83 -10.29
N LEU A 143 13.39 8.69 -11.25
CA LEU A 143 14.59 8.56 -12.10
C LEU A 143 15.68 9.56 -11.70
N VAL A 144 15.40 10.38 -10.69
CA VAL A 144 16.29 11.40 -10.14
C VAL A 144 16.39 11.19 -8.64
N GLU A 145 17.39 11.83 -8.04
CA GLU A 145 17.58 11.84 -6.60
C GLU A 145 16.33 12.32 -5.85
N PRO A 146 16.20 11.94 -4.56
CA PRO A 146 15.15 12.46 -3.70
C PRO A 146 15.04 13.99 -3.71
N ARG A 147 13.82 14.47 -3.47
CA ARG A 147 13.54 15.92 -3.41
C ARG A 147 14.27 16.57 -2.23
N THR A 148 14.71 17.82 -2.41
CA THR A 148 15.49 18.57 -1.41
C THR A 148 14.66 19.57 -0.61
N ASP A 149 13.35 19.62 -0.86
CA ASP A 149 12.38 20.54 -0.26
C ASP A 149 11.35 19.80 0.61
N ALA A 150 11.72 18.63 1.14
CA ALA A 150 10.91 17.91 2.12
C ALA A 150 10.78 18.76 3.40
N PRO A 151 9.55 18.98 3.91
CA PRO A 151 9.36 19.70 5.17
C PRO A 151 9.81 18.83 6.36
N PRO A 152 9.99 19.40 7.57
CA PRO A 152 10.56 18.69 8.73
C PRO A 152 9.82 17.41 9.15
N PHE A 153 8.51 17.35 8.86
CA PHE A 153 7.64 16.23 9.19
C PHE A 153 7.65 15.11 8.12
N VAL A 154 8.52 15.22 7.11
CA VAL A 154 8.69 14.21 6.06
C VAL A 154 10.12 13.68 6.11
N LYS A 155 10.25 12.38 6.42
CA LYS A 155 11.50 11.65 6.39
C LYS A 155 11.57 10.80 5.12
N ILE A 156 12.50 11.11 4.23
CA ILE A 156 12.81 10.27 3.08
C ILE A 156 13.82 9.20 3.52
N LEU A 157 13.45 7.93 3.37
CA LEU A 157 14.24 6.76 3.79
C LEU A 157 15.16 6.23 2.70
#